data_AF-A0AA40D380-F1
#
_entry.id   AF-A0AA40D380-F1
#
_cell.length_a   1.000
_cell.length_b   1.000
_cell.length_c   1.000
_cell.angle_alpha   90.00
_cell.angle_beta   90.00
_cell.angle_gamma   90.00
#
_symmetry.space_group_name_H-M   'P 1'
#
loop_
_entity.id
_entity.type
_entity.pdbx_description
1 polymer ?
#
loop_
_entity_poly.entity_id
_entity_poly.type
_entity_poly.pdbx_seq_one_letter_code
_entity_poly.pdbx_strand_id
1 'polypeptide(L)'
;MATITNDSVPILVRTAQVVGITSAAWWSGACGWISFALIPTINKSPAELRVKQWKYQFELGMATGPVVALVSGVSFSYLMTQHGKHIGLLSERSFYLTSLAAVVVPAIVPFTLLFIKPVNNKLIAHVESLEEKESGESALTEQDIESLVAKWSKLNAVRAVMTGAGAVAGLLAILWQHRVTQYKAGKASLFAQGKRRYDRKQSGYGGQTKPVFHKKAKTTKKVVLRLECTSCKTKAQLALKRCKHFELGGDKKTKGAALVF
;
A
#
# COMPACT_ATOMS: atom_id res chain seq x y z
N MET A 1 31.23 0.06 -9.31
CA MET A 1 30.01 -0.64 -8.85
C MET A 1 28.89 0.41 -8.94
N ALA A 2 28.03 0.38 -9.97
CA ALA A 2 27.01 1.41 -10.12
C ALA A 2 26.02 1.30 -8.96
N THR A 3 26.08 2.26 -8.05
CA THR A 3 25.16 2.37 -6.93
C THR A 3 23.96 3.13 -7.45
N ILE A 4 22.85 2.43 -7.69
CA ILE A 4 21.57 3.09 -7.97
C ILE A 4 21.14 3.74 -6.64
N THR A 5 21.56 4.98 -6.44
CA THR A 5 20.99 5.88 -5.44
C THR A 5 19.54 6.19 -5.83
N ASN A 6 18.78 6.78 -4.92
CA ASN A 6 17.33 6.99 -4.94
C ASN A 6 16.72 7.61 -6.23
N ASP A 7 17.51 8.02 -7.22
CA ASP A 7 17.12 8.87 -8.36
C ASP A 7 16.32 8.16 -9.48
N SER A 8 15.98 6.88 -9.33
CA SER A 8 15.31 6.09 -10.38
C SER A 8 13.77 6.12 -10.37
N VAL A 9 13.15 6.81 -9.40
CA VAL A 9 11.69 6.93 -9.28
C VAL A 9 11.25 8.35 -9.70
N PRO A 10 10.42 8.50 -10.75
CA PRO A 10 9.98 9.81 -11.24
C PRO A 10 9.30 10.63 -10.17
N ILE A 11 9.41 11.95 -10.29
CA ILE A 11 8.79 12.88 -9.35
C ILE A 11 7.28 12.65 -9.23
N LEU A 12 6.60 12.33 -10.33
CA LEU A 12 5.16 12.07 -10.35
C LEU A 12 4.76 10.82 -9.53
N VAL A 13 5.63 9.81 -9.47
CA VAL A 13 5.39 8.62 -8.63
C VAL A 13 5.56 8.97 -7.16
N ARG A 14 6.56 9.81 -6.84
CA ARG A 14 6.78 10.28 -5.47
C ARG A 14 5.66 11.21 -4.99
N THR A 15 5.16 12.10 -5.84
CA THR A 15 4.04 12.97 -5.50
C THR A 15 2.77 12.16 -5.27
N ALA A 16 2.47 11.17 -6.12
CA ALA A 16 1.33 10.28 -5.92
C ALA A 16 1.45 9.46 -4.62
N GLN A 17 2.65 8.99 -4.26
CA GLN A 17 2.93 8.35 -2.97
C GLN A 17 2.61 9.26 -1.79
N VAL A 18 3.14 10.49 -1.81
CA VAL A 18 2.92 11.47 -0.74
C VAL A 18 1.43 11.80 -0.64
N VAL A 19 0.80 12.20 -1.75
CA VAL A 19 -0.62 12.58 -1.78
C VAL A 19 -1.52 11.45 -1.30
N GLY A 20 -1.32 10.23 -1.78
CA GLY A 20 -2.14 9.07 -1.38
C GLY A 20 -2.04 8.75 0.12
N ILE A 21 -0.82 8.77 0.67
CA ILE A 21 -0.60 8.43 2.07
C ILE A 21 -1.08 9.56 3.00
N THR A 22 -0.75 10.82 2.70
CA THR A 22 -1.12 11.94 3.57
C THR A 22 -2.62 12.15 3.60
N SER A 23 -3.30 12.04 2.47
CA SER A 23 -4.76 12.16 2.39
C SER A 23 -5.47 11.03 3.17
N ALA A 24 -5.02 9.77 3.03
CA ALA A 24 -5.56 8.65 3.79
C ALA A 24 -5.28 8.75 5.30
N ALA A 25 -4.07 9.17 5.68
CA ALA A 25 -3.68 9.35 7.08
C ALA A 25 -4.46 10.50 7.73
N TRP A 26 -4.63 11.62 7.03
CA TRP A 26 -5.41 12.75 7.52
C TRP A 26 -6.87 12.36 7.74
N TRP A 27 -7.49 11.67 6.79
CA TRP A 27 -8.88 11.22 6.94
C TRP A 27 -9.07 10.20 8.06
N SER A 28 -8.10 9.29 8.26
CA SER A 28 -8.06 8.40 9.43
C SER A 28 -8.02 9.19 10.75
N GLY A 29 -7.10 10.16 10.84
CA GLY A 29 -6.99 11.03 12.01
C GLY A 29 -8.26 11.83 12.28
N ALA A 30 -8.87 12.42 11.24
CA ALA A 30 -10.11 13.18 11.36
C ALA A 30 -11.28 12.30 11.85
N CYS A 31 -11.48 11.13 11.23
CA CYS A 31 -12.52 10.19 11.68
C CYS A 31 -12.28 9.73 13.12
N GLY A 32 -11.03 9.41 13.46
CA GLY A 32 -10.64 9.03 14.81
C GLY A 32 -10.94 10.13 15.83
N TRP A 33 -10.48 11.35 15.56
CA TRP A 33 -10.70 12.51 16.43
C TRP A 33 -12.18 12.75 16.71
N ILE A 34 -13.03 12.65 15.70
CA ILE A 34 -14.48 12.79 15.87
C ILE A 34 -15.00 11.75 16.87
N SER A 35 -14.66 10.47 16.68
CA SER A 35 -15.14 9.40 17.56
C SER A 35 -14.55 9.47 18.98
N PHE A 36 -13.27 9.83 19.12
CA PHE A 36 -12.56 9.80 20.41
C PHE A 36 -12.69 11.08 21.24
N ALA A 37 -12.81 12.24 20.62
CA ALA A 37 -12.83 13.53 21.33
C ALA A 37 -14.15 14.28 21.15
N LEU A 38 -14.65 14.40 19.91
CA LEU A 38 -15.85 15.20 19.65
C LEU A 38 -17.11 14.54 20.21
N ILE A 39 -17.33 13.23 19.96
CA ILE A 39 -18.53 12.54 20.46
C ILE A 39 -18.65 12.58 22.00
N PRO A 40 -17.59 12.29 22.78
CA PRO A 40 -17.65 12.45 24.23
C PRO A 40 -17.90 13.90 24.68
N THR A 41 -17.45 14.89 23.90
CA THR A 41 -17.67 16.31 24.21
C THR A 41 -19.13 16.72 23.98
N ILE A 42 -19.72 16.35 22.84
CA ILE A 42 -21.14 16.64 22.56
C ILE A 42 -22.07 15.84 23.48
N ASN A 43 -21.64 14.69 24.00
CA ASN A 43 -22.47 13.93 24.94
C ASN A 43 -22.69 14.66 26.27
N LYS A 44 -21.88 15.67 26.60
CA LYS A 44 -22.10 16.51 27.79
C LYS A 44 -23.19 17.56 27.59
N SER A 45 -23.59 17.84 26.36
CA SER A 45 -24.67 18.79 26.08
C SER A 45 -26.04 18.10 26.17
N PRO A 46 -27.13 18.88 26.38
CA PRO A 46 -28.50 18.35 26.36
C PRO A 46 -28.79 17.60 25.05
N ALA A 47 -29.67 16.59 25.10
CA ALA A 47 -29.92 15.68 23.98
C ALA A 47 -30.25 16.40 22.67
N GLU A 48 -31.08 17.44 22.70
CA GLU A 48 -31.47 18.20 21.50
C GLU A 48 -30.27 18.93 20.86
N LEU A 49 -29.43 19.56 21.69
CA LEU A 49 -28.25 20.28 21.22
C LEU A 49 -27.19 19.31 20.68
N ARG A 50 -27.06 18.14 21.30
CA ARG A 50 -26.14 17.07 20.90
C ARG A 50 -26.40 16.60 19.47
N VAL A 51 -27.66 16.35 19.10
CA VAL A 51 -27.99 15.89 17.73
C VAL A 51 -27.79 17.01 16.70
N LYS A 52 -28.11 18.27 17.05
CA LYS A 52 -27.82 19.42 16.18
C LYS A 52 -26.31 19.62 15.94
N GLN A 53 -25.49 19.55 17.00
CA GLN A 53 -24.03 19.61 16.91
C GLN A 53 -23.47 18.46 16.07
N TRP A 54 -24.01 17.25 16.24
CA TRP A 54 -23.65 16.09 15.44
C TRP A 54 -24.02 16.28 13.96
N LYS A 55 -25.22 16.78 13.62
CA LYS A 55 -25.67 17.05 12.25
C LYS A 55 -24.73 18.02 11.55
N TYR A 56 -24.39 19.13 12.21
CA TYR A 56 -23.45 20.11 11.67
C TYR A 56 -22.06 19.50 11.39
N GLN A 57 -21.53 18.72 12.32
CA GLN A 57 -20.28 17.98 12.09
C GLN A 57 -20.39 16.99 10.93
N PHE A 58 -21.52 16.28 10.82
CA PHE A 58 -21.76 15.31 9.77
C PHE A 58 -21.77 15.95 8.39
N GLU A 59 -22.41 17.12 8.24
CA GLU A 59 -22.43 17.90 7.00
C GLU A 59 -21.03 18.36 6.58
N LEU A 60 -20.21 18.84 7.53
CA LEU A 60 -18.79 19.15 7.28
C LEU A 60 -18.01 17.91 6.79
N GLY A 61 -18.30 16.74 7.36
CA GLY A 61 -17.73 15.46 6.94
C GLY A 61 -18.16 15.03 5.53
N MET A 62 -19.41 15.29 5.15
CA MET A 62 -19.92 14.97 3.81
C MET A 62 -19.32 15.84 2.71
N ALA A 63 -19.00 17.10 3.01
CA ALA A 63 -18.34 17.99 2.06
C ALA A 63 -16.89 17.58 1.77
N THR A 64 -16.19 17.04 2.77
CA THR A 64 -14.74 16.74 2.70
C THR A 64 -14.44 15.28 2.34
N GLY A 65 -15.18 14.33 2.91
CA GLY A 65 -14.88 12.90 2.82
C GLY A 65 -14.79 12.33 1.40
N PRO A 66 -15.78 12.55 0.51
CA PRO A 66 -15.76 12.03 -0.86
C PRO A 66 -14.54 12.52 -1.66
N VAL A 67 -14.15 13.78 -1.50
CA VAL A 67 -13.00 14.38 -2.18
C VAL A 67 -11.71 13.67 -1.75
N VAL A 68 -11.53 13.45 -0.45
CA VAL A 68 -10.34 12.77 0.08
C VAL A 68 -10.26 11.32 -0.37
N ALA A 69 -11.39 10.60 -0.37
CA ALA A 69 -11.46 9.22 -0.85
C ALA A 69 -11.12 9.11 -2.35
N LEU A 70 -11.56 10.08 -3.16
CA LEU A 70 -11.20 10.15 -4.58
C LEU A 70 -9.72 10.44 -4.79
N VAL A 71 -9.17 11.45 -4.11
CA VAL A 71 -7.75 11.84 -4.25
C VAL A 71 -6.81 10.69 -3.85
N SER A 72 -7.08 10.05 -2.71
CA SER A 72 -6.31 8.89 -2.25
C SER A 72 -6.48 7.68 -3.16
N GLY A 73 -7.72 7.37 -3.57
CA GLY A 73 -8.03 6.26 -4.47
C GLY A 73 -7.37 6.38 -5.84
N VAL A 74 -7.42 7.56 -6.47
CA VAL A 74 -6.74 7.85 -7.75
C VAL A 74 -5.23 7.73 -7.58
N SER A 75 -4.68 8.25 -6.48
CA SER A 75 -3.24 8.19 -6.21
C SER A 75 -2.74 6.74 -6.09
N PHE A 76 -3.40 5.90 -5.27
CA PHE A 76 -3.01 4.50 -5.11
C PHE A 76 -3.26 3.67 -6.39
N SER A 77 -4.34 3.95 -7.13
CA SER A 77 -4.61 3.31 -8.42
C SER A 77 -3.53 3.64 -9.44
N TYR A 78 -3.12 4.91 -9.53
CA TYR A 78 -2.01 5.33 -10.39
C TYR A 78 -0.73 4.59 -10.02
N LEU A 79 -0.36 4.53 -8.73
CA LEU A 79 0.83 3.81 -8.27
C LEU A 79 0.82 2.33 -8.66
N MET A 80 -0.35 1.69 -8.60
CA MET A 80 -0.50 0.31 -9.05
C MET A 80 -0.16 0.16 -10.55
N THR A 81 -0.60 1.10 -11.41
CA THR A 81 -0.26 1.07 -12.85
C THR A 81 1.23 1.32 -13.15
N GLN A 82 1.98 1.86 -12.18
CA GLN A 82 3.43 2.10 -12.29
C GLN A 82 4.27 0.92 -11.78
N HIS A 83 3.64 -0.09 -11.18
CA HIS A 83 4.33 -1.31 -10.76
C HIS A 83 4.96 -2.02 -11.97
N GLY A 84 6.16 -2.57 -11.79
CA GLY A 84 6.91 -3.22 -12.87
C GLY A 84 7.56 -2.28 -13.88
N LYS A 85 7.14 -1.01 -13.98
CA LYS A 85 7.74 -0.01 -14.89
C LYS A 85 8.99 0.66 -14.32
N HIS A 86 9.20 0.54 -13.00
CA HIS A 86 10.33 1.12 -12.29
C HIS A 86 11.01 0.06 -11.45
N ILE A 87 12.35 0.01 -11.50
CA ILE A 87 13.15 -1.01 -10.80
C ILE A 87 12.90 -1.00 -9.29
N GLY A 88 12.61 0.17 -8.70
CA GLY A 88 12.20 0.31 -7.31
C GLY A 88 10.82 -0.29 -6.96
N LEU A 89 9.93 -0.41 -7.95
CA LEU A 89 8.59 -1.00 -7.81
C LEU A 89 8.52 -2.42 -8.39
N LEU A 90 9.61 -3.20 -8.30
CA LEU A 90 9.61 -4.61 -8.72
C LEU A 90 9.25 -5.58 -7.60
N SER A 91 9.18 -5.12 -6.35
CA SER A 91 8.82 -5.98 -5.23
C SER A 91 7.35 -6.39 -5.33
N GLU A 92 7.09 -7.70 -5.37
CA GLU A 92 5.73 -8.25 -5.31
C GLU A 92 4.99 -7.79 -4.05
N ARG A 93 5.71 -7.65 -2.92
CA ARG A 93 5.12 -7.15 -1.66
C ARG A 93 4.63 -5.70 -1.80
N SER A 94 5.37 -4.86 -2.51
CA SER A 94 4.97 -3.46 -2.76
C SER A 94 3.73 -3.39 -3.66
N PHE A 95 3.59 -4.31 -4.62
CA PHE A 95 2.35 -4.46 -5.41
C PHE A 95 1.16 -4.79 -4.52
N TYR A 96 1.27 -5.85 -3.72
CA TYR A 96 0.17 -6.31 -2.88
C TYR A 96 -0.25 -5.23 -1.86
N LEU A 97 0.71 -4.56 -1.22
CA LEU A 97 0.43 -3.48 -0.28
C LEU A 97 -0.24 -2.27 -0.93
N THR A 98 0.22 -1.86 -2.12
CA THR A 98 -0.39 -0.75 -2.87
C THR A 98 -1.79 -1.13 -3.38
N SER A 99 -1.98 -2.37 -3.83
CA SER A 99 -3.29 -2.88 -4.26
C SER A 99 -4.28 -2.95 -3.10
N LEU A 100 -3.82 -3.34 -1.91
CA LEU A 100 -4.62 -3.33 -0.70
C LEU A 100 -5.09 -1.90 -0.38
N ALA A 101 -4.18 -0.92 -0.42
CA ALA A 101 -4.54 0.49 -0.19
C ALA A 101 -5.53 1.01 -1.25
N ALA A 102 -5.34 0.66 -2.52
CA ALA A 102 -6.21 1.05 -3.63
C ALA A 102 -7.64 0.47 -3.53
N VAL A 103 -7.83 -0.62 -2.78
CA VAL A 103 -9.15 -1.22 -2.55
C VAL A 103 -9.75 -0.77 -1.22
N VAL A 104 -8.99 -0.84 -0.13
CA VAL A 104 -9.49 -0.56 1.22
C VAL A 104 -9.90 0.90 1.39
N VAL A 105 -9.18 1.85 0.79
CA VAL A 105 -9.51 3.27 0.93
C VAL A 105 -10.81 3.62 0.19
N PRO A 106 -11.02 3.27 -1.09
CA PRO A 106 -12.33 3.48 -1.73
C PRO A 106 -13.48 2.65 -1.13
N ALA A 107 -13.20 1.50 -0.52
CA ALA A 107 -14.22 0.65 0.13
C ALA A 107 -14.94 1.33 1.32
N ILE A 108 -14.47 2.47 1.78
CA ILE A 108 -15.18 3.31 2.75
C ILE A 108 -16.53 3.79 2.22
N VAL A 109 -16.63 4.05 0.92
CA VAL A 109 -17.88 4.53 0.29
C VAL A 109 -18.99 3.50 0.43
N PRO A 110 -18.84 2.24 -0.04
CA PRO A 110 -19.86 1.22 0.17
C PRO A 110 -20.09 0.92 1.65
N PHE A 111 -19.04 0.91 2.50
CA PHE A 111 -19.22 0.76 3.95
C PHE A 111 -20.13 1.85 4.55
N THR A 112 -19.93 3.09 4.13
CA THR A 112 -20.72 4.24 4.61
C THR A 112 -22.18 4.13 4.18
N LEU A 113 -22.44 3.75 2.93
CA LEU A 113 -23.79 3.61 2.40
C LEU A 113 -24.57 2.46 3.06
N LEU A 114 -23.89 1.36 3.39
CA LEU A 114 -24.53 0.18 3.97
C LEU A 114 -24.77 0.30 5.48
N PHE A 115 -23.78 0.80 6.24
CA PHE A 115 -23.82 0.73 7.70
C PHE A 115 -24.07 2.06 8.40
N ILE A 116 -23.55 3.17 7.86
CA ILE A 116 -23.63 4.48 8.51
C ILE A 116 -24.88 5.25 8.06
N LYS A 117 -25.24 5.16 6.77
CA LYS A 117 -26.42 5.83 6.21
C LYS A 117 -27.73 5.55 6.99
N PRO A 118 -28.06 4.30 7.41
CA PRO A 118 -29.28 4.05 8.17
C PRO A 118 -29.30 4.75 9.54
N VAL A 119 -28.15 4.87 10.20
CA VAL A 119 -28.03 5.59 11.48
C VAL A 119 -28.17 7.09 11.26
N ASN A 120 -27.52 7.61 10.21
CA ASN A 120 -27.62 9.02 9.86
C ASN A 120 -29.05 9.43 9.54
N ASN A 121 -29.77 8.64 8.74
CA ASN A 121 -31.14 8.94 8.36
C ASN A 121 -32.05 9.04 9.61
N LYS A 122 -31.87 8.17 10.60
CA LYS A 122 -32.64 8.22 11.86
C LYS A 122 -32.33 9.48 12.68
N LEU A 123 -31.05 9.84 12.80
CA LEU A 123 -30.64 11.03 13.55
C LEU A 123 -31.05 12.33 12.85
N ILE A 124 -30.93 12.39 11.51
CA ILE A 124 -31.32 13.56 10.71
C ILE A 124 -32.83 13.77 10.76
N ALA A 125 -33.63 12.71 10.58
CA ALA A 125 -35.09 12.79 10.70
C ALA A 125 -35.52 13.29 12.08
N HIS A 126 -34.78 12.93 13.13
CA HIS A 126 -35.02 13.46 14.46
C HIS A 126 -34.72 14.96 14.57
N VAL A 127 -33.61 15.44 14.01
CA VAL A 127 -33.29 16.87 14.00
C VAL A 127 -34.34 17.67 13.22
N GLU A 128 -34.76 17.17 12.06
CA GLU A 128 -35.82 17.79 11.25
C GLU A 128 -37.14 17.85 12.05
N SER A 129 -37.49 16.79 12.77
CA SER A 129 -38.68 16.79 13.64
C SER A 129 -38.62 17.80 14.79
N LEU A 130 -37.41 18.13 15.28
CA LEU A 130 -37.18 19.15 16.30
C LEU A 130 -37.16 20.57 15.73
N GLU A 131 -36.90 20.72 14.43
CA GLU A 131 -36.93 22.00 13.71
C GLU A 131 -38.36 22.35 13.26
N GLU A 132 -39.18 21.35 12.92
CA GLU A 132 -40.57 21.55 12.47
C GLU A 132 -41.61 21.66 13.59
N LYS A 133 -41.39 21.01 14.75
CA LYS A 133 -42.31 21.08 15.90
C LYS A 133 -41.79 22.07 16.94
N GLU A 134 -42.26 23.31 16.88
CA GLU A 134 -42.30 24.16 18.07
C GLU A 134 -43.25 23.52 19.10
N SER A 135 -42.66 22.84 20.09
CA SER A 135 -43.30 22.21 21.26
C SER A 135 -44.06 20.89 21.02
N GLY A 136 -43.58 19.81 21.66
CA GLY A 136 -44.49 18.88 22.33
C GLY A 136 -44.20 17.38 22.24
N GLU A 137 -43.57 16.86 21.18
CA GLU A 137 -43.44 15.40 21.06
C GLU A 137 -42.17 14.98 20.30
N SER A 138 -41.13 14.66 21.07
CA SER A 138 -39.90 14.05 20.59
C SER A 138 -40.17 12.60 20.19
N ALA A 139 -40.06 12.28 18.89
CA ALA A 139 -40.31 10.94 18.35
C ALA A 139 -39.30 9.87 18.83
N LEU A 140 -38.19 10.28 19.45
CA LEU A 140 -37.14 9.40 19.97
C LEU A 140 -36.82 9.79 21.41
N THR A 141 -36.65 8.79 22.28
CA THR A 141 -36.30 8.99 23.68
C THR A 141 -34.83 9.42 23.77
N GLU A 142 -34.45 10.14 24.83
CA GLU A 142 -33.05 10.54 25.09
C GLU A 142 -32.08 9.33 25.08
N GLN A 143 -32.53 8.19 25.61
CA GLN A 143 -31.80 6.92 25.58
C GLN A 143 -31.57 6.40 24.14
N ASP A 144 -32.55 6.58 23.25
CA ASP A 144 -32.42 6.15 21.85
C ASP A 144 -31.39 7.00 21.12
N ILE A 145 -31.37 8.31 21.37
CA ILE A 145 -30.39 9.25 20.81
C ILE A 145 -28.98 8.86 21.25
N GLU A 146 -28.78 8.59 22.54
CA GLU A 146 -27.49 8.14 23.07
C GLU A 146 -27.02 6.84 22.42
N SER A 147 -27.93 5.87 22.29
CA SER A 147 -27.61 4.60 21.64
C SER A 147 -27.22 4.79 20.17
N LEU A 148 -27.90 5.68 19.44
CA LEU A 148 -27.65 5.97 18.03
C LEU A 148 -26.33 6.72 17.84
N VAL A 149 -26.05 7.74 18.65
CA VAL A 149 -24.80 8.50 18.62
C VAL A 149 -23.62 7.59 19.02
N ALA A 150 -23.78 6.74 20.03
CA ALA A 150 -22.77 5.76 20.41
C ALA A 150 -22.51 4.73 19.29
N LYS A 151 -23.57 4.23 18.65
CA LYS A 151 -23.46 3.33 17.49
C LYS A 151 -22.76 4.01 16.32
N TRP A 152 -23.12 5.26 16.03
CA TRP A 152 -22.49 6.06 15.00
C TRP A 152 -20.99 6.25 15.28
N SER A 153 -20.63 6.58 16.52
CA SER A 153 -19.23 6.76 16.93
C SER A 153 -18.40 5.49 16.71
N LYS A 154 -18.95 4.31 17.07
CA LYS A 154 -18.30 3.02 16.82
C LYS A 154 -18.11 2.74 15.33
N LEU A 155 -19.14 2.99 14.51
CA LEU A 155 -19.05 2.80 13.05
C LEU A 155 -18.07 3.78 12.40
N ASN A 156 -18.00 5.02 12.88
CA ASN A 156 -17.05 6.01 12.40
C ASN A 156 -15.60 5.70 12.85
N ALA A 157 -15.41 5.07 14.02
CA ALA A 157 -14.11 4.54 14.44
C ALA A 157 -13.64 3.39 13.53
N VAL A 158 -14.54 2.51 13.09
CA VAL A 158 -14.23 1.47 12.08
C VAL A 158 -13.74 2.11 10.77
N ARG A 159 -14.38 3.20 10.33
CA ARG A 159 -13.92 3.98 9.17
C ARG A 159 -12.50 4.50 9.35
N ALA A 160 -12.17 5.03 10.53
CA ALA A 160 -10.83 5.51 10.86
C ALA A 160 -9.77 4.39 10.80
N VAL A 161 -10.12 3.18 11.23
CA VAL A 161 -9.22 2.01 11.16
C VAL A 161 -9.02 1.56 9.72
N MET A 162 -10.08 1.52 8.89
CA MET A 162 -9.97 1.13 7.48
C MET A 162 -9.03 2.07 6.71
N THR A 163 -9.21 3.38 6.83
CA THR A 163 -8.34 4.38 6.19
C THR A 163 -6.92 4.32 6.72
N GLY A 164 -6.77 4.16 8.05
CA GLY A 164 -5.49 4.03 8.71
C GLY A 164 -4.71 2.82 8.21
N ALA A 165 -5.38 1.67 8.04
CA ALA A 165 -4.77 0.47 7.46
C ALA A 165 -4.28 0.70 6.02
N GLY A 166 -5.07 1.42 5.20
CA GLY A 166 -4.66 1.83 3.86
C GLY A 166 -3.43 2.74 3.84
N ALA A 167 -3.39 3.74 4.73
CA ALA A 167 -2.24 4.65 4.88
C ALA A 167 -0.97 3.91 5.32
N VAL A 168 -1.09 2.99 6.29
CA VAL A 168 0.02 2.14 6.75
C VAL A 168 0.51 1.22 5.64
N ALA A 169 -0.41 0.58 4.89
CA ALA A 169 -0.04 -0.27 3.76
C ALA A 169 0.72 0.52 2.67
N GLY A 170 0.25 1.73 2.34
CA GLY A 170 0.94 2.64 1.43
C GLY A 170 2.34 3.03 1.92
N LEU A 171 2.48 3.35 3.22
CA LEU A 171 3.77 3.67 3.83
C LEU A 171 4.73 2.48 3.80
N LEU A 172 4.26 1.29 4.18
CA LEU A 172 5.05 0.06 4.13
C LEU A 172 5.49 -0.28 2.70
N ALA A 173 4.65 0.01 1.69
CA ALA A 173 5.00 -0.20 0.29
C ALA A 173 6.21 0.64 -0.17
N ILE A 174 6.41 1.83 0.43
CA ILE A 174 7.56 2.73 0.16
C ILE A 174 8.80 2.28 0.94
N LEU A 175 8.62 1.93 2.22
CA LEU A 175 9.75 1.59 3.09
C LEU A 175 10.46 0.28 2.66
N TRP A 176 9.79 -0.57 1.90
CA TRP A 176 10.29 -1.87 1.44
C TRP A 176 11.01 -1.80 0.08
N GLN A 177 11.92 -0.84 -0.05
CA GLN A 177 12.76 -0.67 -1.23
C GLN A 177 13.89 -1.71 -1.28
N HIS A 178 14.15 -2.25 -2.47
CA HIS A 178 15.24 -3.21 -2.68
C HIS A 178 16.29 -2.65 -3.64
N ARG A 179 17.56 -2.79 -3.26
CA ARG A 179 18.68 -2.61 -4.17
C ARG A 179 18.80 -3.85 -5.04
N VAL A 180 18.74 -3.67 -6.35
CA VAL A 180 18.86 -4.75 -7.32
C VAL A 180 20.29 -4.84 -7.83
N THR A 181 20.86 -6.03 -7.82
CA THR A 181 22.18 -6.32 -8.41
C THR A 181 22.12 -7.62 -9.20
N GLN A 182 23.00 -7.80 -10.19
CA GLN A 182 23.11 -9.07 -10.89
C GLN A 182 23.84 -10.10 -10.01
N TYR A 183 23.28 -11.29 -9.86
CA TYR A 183 23.96 -12.40 -9.19
C TYR A 183 25.21 -12.82 -9.96
N LYS A 184 26.31 -13.04 -9.23
CA LYS A 184 27.54 -13.63 -9.72
C LYS A 184 27.86 -14.88 -8.92
N ALA A 185 28.25 -15.96 -9.61
CA ALA A 185 28.70 -17.17 -8.94
C ALA A 185 29.99 -16.89 -8.15
N GLY A 186 30.04 -17.34 -6.90
CA GLY A 186 31.24 -17.25 -6.07
C GLY A 186 32.32 -18.23 -6.51
N LYS A 187 33.55 -18.03 -6.01
CA LYS A 187 34.67 -18.97 -6.20
C LYS A 187 34.31 -20.34 -5.60
N ALA A 188 34.59 -21.42 -6.33
CA ALA A 188 34.35 -22.77 -5.85
C ALA A 188 35.26 -23.11 -4.65
N SER A 189 34.68 -23.65 -3.58
CA SER A 189 35.43 -24.08 -2.39
C SER A 189 36.10 -25.44 -2.61
N LEU A 190 37.35 -25.59 -2.18
CA LEU A 190 38.12 -26.83 -2.26
C LEU A 190 37.70 -27.86 -1.19
N PHE A 191 37.15 -27.38 -0.07
CA PHE A 191 36.82 -28.22 1.09
C PHE A 191 35.41 -28.83 1.03
N ALA A 192 34.61 -28.45 0.03
CA ALA A 192 33.31 -29.07 -0.22
C ALA A 192 33.48 -30.59 -0.39
N GLN A 193 32.59 -31.38 0.22
CA GLN A 193 32.70 -32.85 0.25
C GLN A 193 32.85 -33.46 -1.15
N GLY A 194 32.12 -32.94 -2.14
CA GLY A 194 32.21 -33.39 -3.54
C GLY A 194 33.58 -33.15 -4.17
N LYS A 195 34.21 -32.00 -3.87
CA LYS A 195 35.54 -31.66 -4.37
C LYS A 195 36.62 -32.52 -3.71
N ARG A 196 36.60 -32.66 -2.38
CA ARG A 196 37.51 -33.58 -1.65
C ARG A 196 37.43 -35.02 -2.16
N ARG A 197 36.22 -35.53 -2.41
CA ARG A 197 36.00 -36.87 -2.97
C ARG A 197 36.53 -36.99 -4.40
N TYR A 198 36.30 -35.97 -5.24
CA TYR A 198 36.80 -35.93 -6.61
C TYR A 198 38.33 -35.95 -6.64
N ASP A 199 38.99 -35.11 -5.84
CA ASP A 199 40.44 -35.01 -5.82
C ASP A 199 41.10 -36.31 -5.34
N ARG A 200 40.55 -36.97 -4.31
CA ARG A 200 40.99 -38.29 -3.87
C ARG A 200 40.75 -39.38 -4.92
N LYS A 201 39.67 -39.28 -5.70
CA LYS A 201 39.41 -40.24 -6.78
C LYS A 201 40.36 -40.02 -7.96
N GLN A 202 40.73 -38.76 -8.21
CA GLN A 202 41.54 -38.33 -9.34
C GLN A 202 43.05 -38.51 -9.08
N SER A 203 43.48 -38.72 -7.83
CA SER A 203 44.88 -38.96 -7.48
C SER A 203 45.35 -40.35 -7.90
N GLY A 204 46.61 -40.46 -8.34
CA GLY A 204 47.22 -41.71 -8.80
C GLY A 204 47.12 -41.88 -10.32
N TYR A 205 47.16 -43.13 -10.78
CA TYR A 205 47.11 -43.49 -12.20
C TYR A 205 45.68 -43.81 -12.65
N GLY A 206 45.40 -43.75 -13.95
CA GLY A 206 44.09 -44.11 -14.54
C GLY A 206 43.34 -42.97 -15.24
N GLY A 207 43.93 -41.78 -15.34
CA GLY A 207 43.39 -40.68 -16.15
C GLY A 207 42.16 -39.99 -15.55
N GLN A 208 41.31 -39.43 -16.40
CA GLN A 208 40.13 -38.64 -16.00
C GLN A 208 39.00 -39.54 -15.47
N THR A 209 38.66 -39.42 -14.18
CA THR A 209 37.75 -40.37 -13.49
C THR A 209 36.26 -39.99 -13.49
N LYS A 210 35.91 -38.77 -13.96
CA LYS A 210 34.52 -38.29 -14.09
C LYS A 210 34.26 -37.70 -15.47
N PRO A 211 33.03 -37.85 -16.00
CA PRO A 211 32.66 -37.32 -17.31
C PRO A 211 32.87 -35.80 -17.42
N VAL A 212 33.38 -35.36 -18.57
CA VAL A 212 33.47 -33.95 -18.96
C VAL A 212 32.39 -33.67 -20.00
N PHE A 213 31.58 -32.63 -19.80
CA PHE A 213 30.48 -32.33 -20.70
C PHE A 213 30.94 -31.46 -21.88
N HIS A 214 30.89 -32.01 -23.10
CA HIS A 214 31.34 -31.34 -24.33
C HIS A 214 30.21 -30.73 -25.19
N LYS A 215 28.98 -31.26 -25.13
CA LYS A 215 27.87 -30.90 -26.05
C LYS A 215 27.04 -29.70 -25.56
N LYS A 216 27.65 -28.52 -25.39
CA LYS A 216 26.96 -27.30 -24.94
C LYS A 216 26.07 -26.70 -26.05
N ALA A 217 24.75 -26.85 -25.92
CA ALA A 217 23.79 -26.30 -26.89
C ALA A 217 23.25 -24.89 -26.55
N LYS A 218 23.24 -24.49 -25.28
CA LYS A 218 22.62 -23.21 -24.86
C LYS A 218 23.60 -22.05 -24.99
N THR A 219 23.21 -21.01 -25.73
CA THR A 219 23.99 -19.79 -25.98
C THR A 219 23.80 -18.71 -24.89
N THR A 220 22.71 -18.80 -24.11
CA THR A 220 22.36 -17.82 -23.06
C THR A 220 22.19 -18.49 -21.71
N LYS A 221 22.19 -17.70 -20.62
CA LYS A 221 21.91 -18.14 -19.24
C LYS A 221 20.66 -17.44 -18.72
N LYS A 222 20.01 -18.01 -17.69
CA LYS A 222 18.98 -17.27 -16.94
C LYS A 222 19.70 -16.25 -16.08
N VAL A 223 19.35 -14.98 -16.22
CA VAL A 223 19.87 -13.91 -15.35
C VAL A 223 19.15 -14.01 -14.02
N VAL A 224 19.91 -14.01 -12.93
CA VAL A 224 19.35 -14.00 -11.57
C VAL A 224 19.66 -12.64 -10.96
N LEU A 225 18.62 -12.00 -10.43
CA LEU A 225 18.70 -10.75 -9.68
C LEU A 225 18.88 -11.08 -8.20
N ARG A 226 19.75 -10.33 -7.54
CA ARG A 226 19.88 -10.29 -6.09
C ARG A 226 19.22 -9.01 -5.59
N LEU A 227 18.12 -9.18 -4.85
CA LEU A 227 17.35 -8.12 -4.23
C LEU A 227 17.84 -7.98 -2.78
N GLU A 228 18.42 -6.84 -2.43
CA GLU A 228 18.84 -6.53 -1.06
C GLU A 228 17.94 -5.47 -0.47
N CYS A 229 17.27 -5.77 0.64
CA CYS A 229 16.45 -4.78 1.35
C CYS A 229 17.33 -3.64 1.86
N THR A 230 16.95 -2.39 1.60
CA THR A 230 17.71 -1.21 2.03
C THR A 230 17.79 -1.10 3.55
N SER A 231 16.71 -1.46 4.25
CA SER A 231 16.56 -1.33 5.70
C SER A 231 17.19 -2.50 6.47
N CYS A 232 16.77 -3.74 6.21
CA CYS A 232 17.20 -4.90 6.99
C CYS A 232 18.33 -5.73 6.34
N LYS A 233 18.81 -5.36 5.15
CA LYS A 233 19.91 -6.02 4.42
C LYS A 233 19.69 -7.50 4.07
N THR A 234 18.48 -8.01 4.26
CA THR A 234 18.10 -9.35 3.81
C THR A 234 18.22 -9.44 2.30
N LYS A 235 18.66 -10.60 1.80
CA LYS A 235 18.87 -10.84 0.36
C LYS A 235 17.90 -11.90 -0.14
N ALA A 236 17.21 -11.60 -1.24
CA ALA A 236 16.39 -12.54 -1.99
C ALA A 236 16.92 -12.71 -3.42
N GLN A 237 16.65 -13.87 -4.04
CA GLN A 237 17.04 -14.15 -5.43
C GLN A 237 15.81 -14.31 -6.31
N LEU A 238 15.82 -13.67 -7.48
CA LEU A 238 14.73 -13.76 -8.46
C LEU A 238 15.31 -14.11 -9.84
N ALA A 239 14.82 -15.19 -10.45
CA ALA A 239 15.30 -15.68 -11.74
C ALA A 239 14.45 -15.14 -12.89
N LEU A 240 15.09 -14.50 -13.88
CA LEU A 240 14.46 -14.02 -15.10
C LEU A 240 14.45 -15.10 -16.20
N LYS A 241 13.70 -14.81 -17.27
CA LYS A 241 13.79 -15.55 -18.54
C LYS A 241 15.18 -15.36 -19.17
N ARG A 242 15.53 -16.24 -20.12
CA ARG A 242 16.82 -16.16 -20.83
C ARG A 242 16.82 -14.97 -21.79
N CYS A 243 17.89 -14.19 -21.80
CA CYS A 243 18.12 -13.08 -22.72
C CYS A 243 19.56 -13.08 -23.22
N LYS A 244 19.82 -12.47 -24.39
CA LYS A 244 21.17 -12.31 -24.95
C LYS A 244 21.87 -11.08 -24.37
N HIS A 245 21.16 -9.95 -24.36
CA HIS A 245 21.62 -8.69 -23.79
C HIS A 245 20.83 -8.42 -22.51
N PHE A 246 21.54 -8.13 -21.43
CA PHE A 246 20.97 -7.75 -20.15
C PHE A 246 21.76 -6.57 -19.61
N GLU A 247 21.04 -5.47 -19.38
CA GLU A 247 21.56 -4.28 -18.74
C GLU A 247 20.69 -3.95 -17.53
N LEU A 248 21.32 -3.47 -16.47
CA LEU A 248 20.64 -3.02 -15.27
C LEU A 248 20.90 -1.53 -15.10
N GLY A 249 19.82 -0.72 -15.09
CA GLY A 249 19.93 0.73 -14.93
C GLY A 249 20.21 1.50 -16.24
N GLY A 250 19.87 0.93 -17.41
CA GLY A 250 19.91 1.65 -18.67
C GLY A 250 18.79 2.70 -18.81
N ASP A 251 18.93 3.57 -19.81
CA ASP A 251 17.97 4.63 -20.08
C ASP A 251 16.62 4.09 -20.56
N LYS A 252 15.56 4.77 -20.13
CA LYS A 252 14.21 4.45 -20.60
C LYS A 252 14.06 4.92 -22.04
N LYS A 253 13.46 4.06 -22.88
CA LYS A 253 13.15 4.43 -24.27
C LYS A 253 12.17 5.61 -24.31
N THR A 254 12.56 6.68 -24.97
CA THR A 254 11.70 7.83 -25.26
C THR A 254 10.72 7.48 -26.38
N LYS A 255 9.42 7.73 -26.17
CA LYS A 255 8.41 7.49 -27.22
C LYS A 255 8.47 8.59 -28.27
N GLY A 256 8.53 8.22 -29.55
CA GLY A 256 8.46 9.16 -30.68
C GLY A 256 9.72 10.01 -30.90
N ALA A 257 10.85 9.68 -30.26
CA ALA A 257 12.11 10.35 -30.53
C ALA A 257 12.62 9.98 -31.93
N ALA A 258 13.05 10.99 -32.69
CA ALA A 258 13.74 10.78 -33.96
C ALA A 258 15.06 10.03 -33.70
N LEU A 259 15.35 9.05 -34.55
CA LEU A 259 16.65 8.38 -34.52
C LEU A 259 17.71 9.39 -34.97
N VAL A 260 18.78 9.50 -34.18
CA VAL A 260 19.95 10.28 -34.56
C VAL A 260 20.80 9.40 -35.48
N PHE A 261 21.09 9.90 -36.67
CA PHE A 261 21.92 9.23 -37.68
C PHE A 261 23.37 9.66 -37.56
#